data_AF-A0A9E3VKL3-F1
#
_entry.id   AF-A0A9E3VKL3-F1
#
_cell.length_a   1.000
_cell.length_b   1.000
_cell.length_c   1.000
_cell.angle_alpha   90.00
_cell.angle_beta   90.00
_cell.angle_gamma   90.00
#
_symmetry.space_group_name_H-M   'P 1'
#
loop_
_entity.id
_entity.type
_entity.pdbx_description
1 polymer ?
#
loop_
_entity_poly.entity_id
_entity_poly.type
_entity_poly.pdbx_seq_one_letter_code
_entity_poly.pdbx_strand_id
1 'polypeptide(L)'
;MPAFTTEASVRLKFQIADTVNVPSELVDSCIDTAHEEILRVLAEDIDMQSPENAVVMAETLLAGARLFEALASHDAFTQKRITLGPNHIEDGDRFRALTSAAALAEKHAWYLLEPYTRPRPFRSCIEPTVTIPILGED
;
A
#
# COMPACT_ATOMS: atom_id res chain seq x y z
N MET A 1 1.33 -9.61 -16.30
CA MET A 1 0.47 -10.67 -15.72
C MET A 1 -0.81 -9.98 -15.26
N PRO A 2 -2.01 -10.59 -15.37
CA PRO A 2 -3.21 -9.96 -14.84
C PRO A 2 -3.15 -9.88 -13.31
N ALA A 3 -3.85 -8.90 -12.74
CA ALA A 3 -4.07 -8.83 -11.30
C ALA A 3 -4.80 -10.07 -10.78
N PHE A 4 -4.55 -10.42 -9.52
CA PHE A 4 -5.20 -11.53 -8.82
C PHE A 4 -6.65 -11.22 -8.43
N THR A 5 -6.96 -9.94 -8.19
CA THR A 5 -8.28 -9.41 -7.85
C THR A 5 -8.97 -8.82 -9.08
N THR A 6 -10.27 -8.54 -8.93
CA THR A 6 -11.09 -7.85 -9.94
C THR A 6 -11.76 -6.62 -9.36
N GLU A 7 -12.21 -5.70 -10.22
CA GLU A 7 -13.03 -4.54 -9.83
C GLU A 7 -14.25 -4.99 -8.99
N ALA A 8 -14.95 -6.05 -9.42
CA ALA A 8 -16.11 -6.57 -8.73
C ALA A 8 -15.78 -7.01 -7.29
N SER A 9 -14.64 -7.67 -7.08
CA SER A 9 -14.17 -8.07 -5.75
C SER A 9 -13.86 -6.86 -4.85
N VAL A 10 -13.20 -5.82 -5.40
CA VAL A 10 -12.90 -4.58 -4.65
C VAL A 10 -14.20 -3.86 -4.26
N ARG A 11 -15.10 -3.64 -5.22
CA ARG A 11 -16.38 -2.98 -4.96
C ARG A 11 -17.22 -3.74 -3.95
N LEU A 12 -17.29 -5.07 -4.06
CA LEU A 12 -18.02 -5.90 -3.10
C LEU A 12 -17.39 -5.82 -1.70
N LYS A 13 -16.06 -5.94 -1.60
CA LYS A 13 -15.34 -5.94 -0.32
C LYS A 13 -15.54 -4.65 0.46
N PHE A 14 -15.53 -3.51 -0.24
CA PHE A 14 -15.65 -2.18 0.35
C PHE A 14 -17.05 -1.57 0.23
N GLN A 15 -18.04 -2.34 -0.24
CA GLN A 15 -19.44 -1.93 -0.42
C GLN A 15 -19.59 -0.64 -1.26
N ILE A 16 -18.80 -0.51 -2.32
CA ILE A 16 -18.77 0.68 -3.19
C ILE A 16 -19.81 0.53 -4.30
N ALA A 17 -20.97 1.15 -4.11
CA ALA A 17 -22.06 1.18 -5.09
C ALA A 17 -22.01 2.39 -6.04
N ASP A 18 -21.29 3.46 -5.66
CA ASP A 18 -21.23 4.70 -6.41
C ASP A 18 -20.23 4.60 -7.58
N THR A 19 -20.74 4.35 -8.78
CA THR A 19 -19.92 4.27 -10.00
C THR A 19 -19.67 5.63 -10.64
N VAL A 20 -20.33 6.70 -10.17
CA VAL A 20 -20.16 8.06 -10.71
C VAL A 20 -18.93 8.71 -10.08
N ASN A 21 -18.82 8.65 -8.75
CA ASN A 21 -17.67 9.21 -8.04
C ASN A 21 -16.48 8.24 -7.97
N VAL A 22 -16.72 6.95 -8.21
CA VAL A 22 -15.69 5.92 -8.27
C VAL A 22 -15.77 5.21 -9.64
N PRO A 23 -15.24 5.82 -10.70
CA PRO A 23 -15.26 5.22 -12.04
C PRO A 23 -14.39 3.96 -12.10
N SER A 24 -14.72 3.03 -13.00
CA SER A 24 -13.98 1.77 -13.17
C SER A 24 -12.49 1.98 -13.43
N GLU A 25 -12.13 2.97 -14.26
CA GLU A 25 -10.74 3.32 -14.57
C GLU A 25 -9.91 3.66 -13.30
N LEU A 26 -10.53 4.29 -12.30
CA LEU A 26 -9.87 4.59 -11.03
C LEU A 26 -9.63 3.31 -10.22
N VAL A 27 -10.62 2.40 -10.20
CA VAL A 27 -10.49 1.12 -9.50
C VAL A 27 -9.43 0.26 -10.15
N ASP A 28 -9.43 0.17 -11.48
CA ASP A 28 -8.45 -0.60 -12.25
C ASP A 28 -7.03 -0.08 -12.03
N SER A 29 -6.81 1.24 -12.06
CA SER A 29 -5.51 1.83 -11.75
C SER A 29 -5.02 1.52 -10.33
N CYS A 30 -5.93 1.48 -9.35
CA CYS A 30 -5.60 1.10 -7.98
C CYS A 30 -5.27 -0.40 -7.86
N ILE A 31 -5.96 -1.25 -8.61
CA ILE A 31 -5.67 -2.68 -8.72
C ILE A 31 -4.29 -2.90 -9.32
N ASP A 32 -3.96 -2.23 -10.43
CA ASP A 32 -2.65 -2.33 -11.07
C ASP A 32 -1.52 -1.91 -10.13
N THR A 33 -1.72 -0.80 -9.41
CA THR A 33 -0.75 -0.31 -8.42
C THR A 33 -0.52 -1.33 -7.31
N ALA A 34 -1.60 -1.89 -6.74
CA ALA A 34 -1.52 -2.92 -5.72
C ALA A 34 -0.84 -4.20 -6.23
N HIS A 35 -1.15 -4.60 -7.45
CA HIS A 35 -0.55 -5.77 -8.10
C HIS A 35 0.97 -5.60 -8.22
N GLU A 36 1.43 -4.46 -8.73
CA GLU A 36 2.86 -4.18 -8.84
C GLU A 36 3.57 -4.19 -7.50
N GLU A 37 2.96 -3.64 -6.44
CA GLU A 37 3.53 -3.65 -5.10
C GLU A 37 3.70 -5.07 -4.55
N ILE A 38 2.69 -5.91 -4.74
CA ILE A 38 2.71 -7.31 -4.28
C ILE A 38 3.77 -8.11 -5.05
N LEU A 39 3.84 -7.96 -6.37
CA LEU A 39 4.85 -8.66 -7.19
C LEU A 39 6.29 -8.34 -6.79
N ARG A 40 6.55 -7.14 -6.24
CA ARG A 40 7.90 -6.76 -5.78
C ARG A 40 8.34 -7.52 -4.53
N VAL A 41 7.40 -8.03 -3.73
CA VAL A 41 7.69 -8.62 -2.41
C VAL A 41 7.38 -10.11 -2.30
N LEU A 42 6.57 -10.66 -3.23
CA LEU A 42 6.26 -12.09 -3.23
C LEU A 42 7.52 -12.95 -3.39
N ALA A 43 7.53 -14.07 -2.66
CA ALA A 43 8.53 -15.11 -2.82
C ALA A 43 8.41 -15.78 -4.20
N GLU A 44 9.54 -16.25 -4.73
CA GLU A 44 9.63 -16.79 -6.11
C GLU A 44 8.95 -18.15 -6.28
N ASP A 45 8.71 -18.85 -5.18
CA ASP A 45 8.07 -20.17 -5.11
C ASP A 45 6.53 -20.11 -5.06
N ILE A 46 5.95 -18.90 -4.99
CA ILE A 46 4.50 -18.72 -5.02
C ILE A 46 3.97 -18.92 -6.44
N ASP A 47 2.98 -19.80 -6.59
CA ASP A 47 2.25 -19.97 -7.84
C ASP A 47 1.38 -18.74 -8.13
N MET A 48 1.82 -17.95 -9.10
CA MET A 48 1.11 -16.75 -9.54
C MET A 48 -0.02 -17.02 -10.53
N GLN A 49 -0.11 -18.22 -11.12
CA GLN A 49 -1.19 -18.59 -12.03
C GLN A 49 -2.45 -19.02 -11.25
N SER A 50 -2.26 -19.59 -10.07
CA SER A 50 -3.33 -19.97 -9.15
C SER A 50 -3.02 -19.49 -7.73
N PRO A 51 -3.03 -18.17 -7.50
CA PRO A 51 -2.68 -17.60 -6.20
C PRO A 51 -3.65 -18.08 -5.12
N GLU A 52 -3.13 -18.27 -3.91
CA GLU A 52 -3.95 -18.60 -2.76
C GLU A 52 -4.94 -17.46 -2.44
N ASN A 53 -6.10 -17.81 -1.87
CA ASN A 53 -7.14 -16.85 -1.51
C ASN A 53 -6.64 -15.72 -0.60
N ALA A 54 -5.61 -15.99 0.22
CA ALA A 54 -4.99 -14.97 1.08
C ALA A 54 -4.27 -13.90 0.25
N VAL A 55 -3.56 -14.28 -0.81
CA VAL A 55 -2.87 -13.36 -1.73
C VAL A 55 -3.89 -12.56 -2.53
N VAL A 56 -4.94 -13.20 -3.03
CA VAL A 56 -6.05 -12.51 -3.72
C VAL A 56 -6.71 -11.47 -2.79
N MET A 57 -7.05 -11.87 -1.56
CA MET A 57 -7.67 -10.98 -0.57
C MET A 57 -6.75 -9.84 -0.18
N ALA A 58 -5.44 -10.10 -0.05
CA ALA A 58 -4.48 -9.04 0.24
C ALA A 58 -4.39 -8.02 -0.89
N GLU A 59 -4.38 -8.46 -2.16
CA GLU A 59 -4.43 -7.55 -3.29
C GLU A 59 -5.73 -6.76 -3.33
N THR A 60 -6.88 -7.40 -3.07
CA THR A 60 -8.17 -6.70 -2.95
C THR A 60 -8.10 -5.60 -1.88
N LEU A 61 -7.52 -5.89 -0.72
CA LEU A 61 -7.41 -4.94 0.39
C LEU A 61 -6.44 -3.80 0.06
N LEU A 62 -5.30 -4.09 -0.57
CA LEU A 62 -4.31 -3.09 -0.95
C LEU A 62 -4.86 -2.18 -2.06
N ALA A 63 -5.55 -2.73 -3.06
CA ALA A 63 -6.25 -1.95 -4.07
C ALA A 63 -7.29 -1.01 -3.44
N GLY A 64 -8.04 -1.49 -2.44
CA GLY A 64 -8.97 -0.64 -1.68
C GLY A 64 -8.28 0.45 -0.86
N ALA A 65 -7.10 0.17 -0.30
CA ALA A 65 -6.32 1.19 0.39
C ALA A 65 -5.89 2.31 -0.56
N ARG A 66 -5.34 1.97 -1.73
CA ARG A 66 -4.96 2.93 -2.78
C ARG A 66 -6.17 3.72 -3.29
N LEU A 67 -7.32 3.07 -3.39
CA LEU A 67 -8.57 3.73 -3.77
C LEU A 67 -9.00 4.77 -2.74
N PHE A 68 -8.96 4.45 -1.45
CA PHE A 68 -9.30 5.42 -0.40
C PHE A 68 -8.31 6.57 -0.32
N GLU A 69 -7.02 6.32 -0.55
CA GLU A 69 -6.01 7.39 -0.66
C GLU A 69 -6.28 8.32 -1.84
N ALA A 70 -6.63 7.76 -3.00
CA ALA A 70 -6.98 8.55 -4.18
C ALA A 70 -8.23 9.41 -3.93
N LEU A 71 -9.28 8.83 -3.33
CA LEU A 71 -10.50 9.55 -2.96
C LEU A 71 -10.25 10.63 -1.91
N ALA A 72 -9.43 10.35 -0.89
CA ALA A 72 -9.03 11.33 0.11
C ALA A 72 -8.28 12.49 -0.56
N SER A 73 -7.34 12.18 -1.45
CA SER A 73 -6.57 13.20 -2.19
C SER A 73 -7.48 14.07 -3.06
N HIS A 74 -8.46 13.47 -3.73
CA HIS A 74 -9.46 14.20 -4.52
C HIS A 74 -10.36 15.08 -3.64
N ASP A 75 -10.80 14.58 -2.48
CA ASP A 75 -11.61 15.35 -1.52
C ASP A 75 -10.82 16.56 -0.98
N ALA A 76 -9.53 16.38 -0.64
CA ALA A 76 -8.66 17.46 -0.20
C ALA A 76 -8.48 18.54 -1.28
N PHE A 77 -8.27 18.12 -2.54
CA PHE A 77 -8.20 19.04 -3.69
C PHE A 77 -9.50 19.81 -3.88
N THR A 78 -10.64 19.11 -3.87
CA THR A 78 -11.98 19.69 -4.11
C THR A 78 -12.37 20.70 -3.03
N GLN A 79 -11.96 20.46 -1.79
CA GLN A 79 -12.17 21.38 -0.67
C GLN A 79 -11.21 22.59 -0.69
N LYS A 80 -10.42 22.78 -1.76
CA LYS A 80 -9.36 23.82 -1.89
C LYS A 80 -8.33 23.78 -0.75
N ARG A 81 -8.13 22.61 -0.14
CA ARG A 81 -7.28 22.43 1.04
C ARG A 81 -5.83 22.07 0.67
N ILE A 82 -5.30 22.75 -0.35
CA ILE A 82 -3.88 22.63 -0.73
C ILE A 82 -3.21 24.00 -0.51
N THR A 83 -2.28 24.06 0.43
CA THR A 83 -1.35 25.18 0.59
C THR A 83 0.09 24.67 0.64
N LEU A 84 0.94 25.26 -0.20
CA LEU A 84 2.41 25.14 -0.22
C LEU A 84 2.96 26.52 0.15
N GLY A 85 3.63 26.67 1.29
CA GLY A 85 3.94 27.98 1.90
C GLY A 85 3.15 28.17 3.21
N PRO A 86 3.19 29.33 3.91
CA PRO A 86 3.19 29.40 5.38
C PRO A 86 1.86 29.09 6.14
N ASN A 87 1.14 28.04 5.72
CA ASN A 87 0.22 27.12 6.42
C ASN A 87 -1.13 27.71 6.89
N HIS A 88 -2.30 27.05 6.78
CA HIS A 88 -2.61 25.71 7.28
C HIS A 88 -3.81 25.01 6.58
N ILE A 89 -3.90 23.69 6.79
CA ILE A 89 -4.85 22.72 6.24
C ILE A 89 -5.85 22.34 7.34
N GLU A 90 -7.15 22.48 7.09
CA GLU A 90 -8.18 21.86 7.94
C GLU A 90 -8.55 20.50 7.32
N ASP A 91 -8.55 19.40 8.07
CA ASP A 91 -9.01 18.12 7.50
C ASP A 91 -10.51 17.95 7.74
N GLY A 92 -11.26 17.65 6.68
CA GLY A 92 -12.67 17.28 6.80
C GLY A 92 -12.79 15.88 7.39
N ASP A 93 -13.86 15.60 8.14
CA ASP A 93 -14.07 14.27 8.74
C ASP A 93 -14.04 13.15 7.71
N ARG A 94 -14.48 13.42 6.48
CA ARG A 94 -14.41 12.48 5.35
C ARG A 94 -12.98 12.16 4.92
N PHE A 95 -12.10 13.17 4.82
CA PHE A 95 -10.68 12.95 4.49
C PHE A 95 -10.02 12.04 5.54
N ARG A 96 -10.16 12.40 6.82
CA ARG A 96 -9.60 11.62 7.94
C ARG A 96 -10.13 10.19 7.98
N ALA A 97 -11.43 10.01 7.73
CA ALA A 97 -12.06 8.70 7.68
C ALA A 97 -11.49 7.84 6.54
N LEU A 98 -11.34 8.41 5.33
CA LEU A 98 -10.77 7.72 4.17
C LEU A 98 -9.31 7.34 4.39
N THR A 99 -8.47 8.26 4.88
CA THR A 99 -7.06 7.97 5.18
C THR A 99 -6.93 6.90 6.27
N SER A 100 -7.78 6.93 7.30
CA SER A 100 -7.77 5.92 8.35
C SER A 100 -8.21 4.54 7.83
N ALA A 101 -9.23 4.50 6.97
CA ALA A 101 -9.69 3.28 6.33
C ALA A 101 -8.61 2.70 5.40
N ALA A 102 -7.91 3.56 4.64
CA ALA A 102 -6.78 3.16 3.81
C ALA A 102 -5.68 2.50 4.64
N ALA A 103 -5.23 3.15 5.71
CA ALA A 103 -4.17 2.63 6.58
C ALA A 103 -4.55 1.29 7.23
N LEU A 104 -5.83 1.11 7.61
CA LEU A 104 -6.31 -0.15 8.17
C LEU A 104 -6.33 -1.26 7.11
N ALA A 105 -6.83 -0.96 5.91
CA ALA A 105 -6.87 -1.90 4.80
C ALA A 105 -5.47 -2.34 4.38
N GLU A 106 -4.54 -1.40 4.25
CA GLU A 106 -3.13 -1.66 3.95
C GLU A 106 -2.49 -2.55 5.02
N LYS A 107 -2.66 -2.21 6.31
CA LYS A 107 -2.14 -3.03 7.41
C LYS A 107 -2.65 -4.46 7.35
N HIS A 108 -3.93 -4.66 7.08
CA HIS A 108 -4.51 -6.00 6.96
C HIS A 108 -4.01 -6.75 5.71
N ALA A 109 -3.83 -6.05 4.58
CA ALA A 109 -3.24 -6.64 3.39
C ALA A 109 -1.84 -7.18 3.66
N TRP A 110 -0.98 -6.39 4.29
CA TRP A 110 0.39 -6.79 4.61
C TRP A 110 0.46 -7.92 5.63
N TYR A 111 -0.45 -7.94 6.61
CA TYR A 111 -0.55 -9.04 7.56
C TYR A 111 -0.92 -10.37 6.87
N LEU A 112 -1.82 -10.34 5.88
CA LEU A 112 -2.15 -11.53 5.09
C LEU A 112 -1.02 -11.98 4.17
N LEU A 113 -0.21 -11.04 3.68
CA LEU A 113 0.92 -11.33 2.80
C LEU A 113 2.15 -11.82 3.54
N GLU A 114 2.28 -11.58 4.85
CA GLU A 114 3.46 -11.93 5.64
C GLU A 114 3.99 -13.35 5.35
N PRO A 115 3.16 -14.41 5.29
CA PRO A 115 3.64 -15.78 5.01
C PRO A 115 4.16 -16.00 3.58
N TYR A 116 3.80 -15.12 2.64
CA TYR A 116 4.06 -15.24 1.20
C TYR A 116 5.16 -14.29 0.71
N THR A 117 5.67 -13.43 1.60
CA THR A 117 6.73 -12.48 1.28
C THR A 117 8.11 -13.09 1.44
N ARG A 118 9.08 -12.59 0.65
CA ARG A 118 10.47 -13.01 0.78
C ARG A 118 10.96 -12.77 2.21
N PRO A 119 11.62 -13.76 2.85
CA PRO A 119 12.26 -13.52 4.13
C PRO A 119 13.25 -12.37 3.97
N ARG A 120 13.09 -11.32 4.78
CA ARG A 120 14.00 -10.18 4.78
C ARG A 120 15.41 -10.73 5.05
N PRO A 121 16.42 -10.48 4.20
CA PRO A 121 17.76 -10.97 4.48
C PRO A 121 18.18 -10.40 5.85
N PHE A 122 18.58 -11.29 6.77
CA PHE A 122 19.13 -10.87 8.04
C PHE A 122 20.26 -9.88 7.75
N ARG A 123 20.20 -8.68 8.32
CA ARG A 123 21.35 -7.77 8.31
C ARG A 123 22.45 -8.50 9.07
N SER A 124 23.46 -9.02 8.38
CA SER A 124 24.69 -9.42 9.05
C SER A 124 25.20 -8.17 9.75
N CYS A 125 25.33 -8.24 11.08
CA CYS A 125 25.98 -7.18 11.82
C CYS A 125 27.39 -7.04 11.25
N ILE A 126 27.73 -5.83 10.80
CA ILE A 126 29.08 -5.51 10.35
C ILE A 126 30.01 -5.86 11.51
N GLU A 127 31.00 -6.71 11.28
CA GLU A 127 32.01 -7.04 12.28
C GLU A 127 32.63 -5.73 12.79
N PRO A 128 32.77 -5.54 14.11
CA PRO A 128 33.32 -4.31 14.66
C PRO A 128 34.73 -4.11 14.11
N THR A 129 34.93 -3.02 13.36
CA THR A 129 36.26 -2.59 12.92
C THR A 129 37.12 -2.35 14.16
N VAL A 130 38.15 -3.17 14.35
CA VAL A 130 39.14 -3.00 15.40
C VAL A 130 39.92 -1.72 15.11
N THR A 131 39.66 -0.65 15.85
CA THR A 131 40.46 0.57 15.81
C THR A 131 41.79 0.30 16.53
N ILE A 132 42.89 0.33 15.77
CA ILE A 132 44.24 0.31 16.33
C ILE A 132 44.59 1.75 16.71
N PRO A 133 44.86 2.06 17.99
CA PRO A 133 45.32 3.39 18.37
C PRO A 133 46.73 3.60 17.81
N ILE A 134 46.88 4.60 16.94
CA ILE A 134 48.19 5.09 16.52
C ILE A 134 48.66 6.04 17.63
N LEU A 135 49.62 5.58 18.45
CA LEU A 135 50.33 6.43 19.40
C LEU A 135 51.28 7.32 18.59
N GLY A 136 51.09 8.63 18.65
CA GLY A 136 52.07 9.57 18.11
C GLY A 136 53.39 9.45 18.89
N GLU A 137 54.49 9.26 18.18
CA GLU A 137 55.84 9.32 18.74
C GLU A 137 56.31 10.78 18.78
N ASP A 138 56.96 11.15 19.89
CA ASP A 138 57.53 12.47 20.19
C ASP A 138 58.64 12.90 19.21
#